data_AF-A0A9E3DUI1-F1
#
_entry.id   AF-A0A9E3DUI1-F1
#
_cell.length_a   1.000
_cell.length_b   1.000
_cell.length_c   1.000
_cell.angle_alpha   90.00
_cell.angle_beta   90.00
_cell.angle_gamma   90.00
#
_symmetry.space_group_name_H-M   'P 1'
#
loop_
_entity.id
_entity.type
_entity.pdbx_description
1 polymer ?
#
loop_
_entity_poly.entity_id
_entity_poly.type
_entity_poly.pdbx_seq_one_letter_code
_entity_poly.pdbx_strand_id
1 'polypeptide(L)'
;MSSDEMRVVTDDLTSSGMRVAAHAVDVAVRHASADARIAAAQAGWIGTSCAAMTAKATAWQEVTATLVGRLQDHANNFHASGQAYQQTDDTSAQSLRT
;
A
#
# COMPACT_ATOMS: atom_id res chain seq x y z
N MET A 1 -33.82 14.04 4.86
CA MET A 1 -32.48 13.45 4.84
C MET A 1 -31.78 14.05 3.63
N SER A 2 -30.93 15.05 3.85
CA SER A 2 -30.12 15.60 2.75
C SER A 2 -29.06 14.54 2.45
N SER A 3 -29.09 13.94 1.26
CA SER A 3 -27.96 13.17 0.77
C SER A 3 -26.78 14.13 0.74
N ASP A 4 -25.84 13.92 1.65
CA ASP A 4 -24.51 14.52 1.55
C ASP A 4 -23.87 13.88 0.32
N GLU A 5 -24.02 14.56 -0.81
CA GLU A 5 -23.59 14.07 -2.12
C GLU A 5 -22.07 14.01 -2.09
N MET A 6 -21.52 12.81 -1.86
CA MET A 6 -20.09 12.56 -1.82
C MET A 6 -19.53 12.81 -3.24
N ARG A 7 -19.16 14.07 -3.51
CA ARG A 7 -18.50 14.45 -4.75
C ARG A 7 -17.10 13.88 -4.73
N VAL A 8 -16.85 12.90 -5.60
CA VAL A 8 -15.51 12.39 -5.80
C VAL A 8 -14.71 13.41 -6.60
N VAL A 9 -13.65 13.92 -6.00
CA VAL A 9 -12.64 14.72 -6.68
C VAL A 9 -11.59 13.75 -7.22
N THR A 10 -11.57 13.55 -8.52
CA THR A 10 -10.68 12.58 -9.20
C THR A 10 -9.20 12.88 -8.98
N ASP A 11 -8.84 14.16 -8.87
CA ASP A 11 -7.48 14.60 -8.53
C ASP A 11 -7.08 14.16 -7.11
N ASP A 12 -7.97 14.27 -6.13
CA ASP A 12 -7.71 13.83 -4.75
C ASP A 12 -7.56 12.31 -4.67
N LEU A 13 -8.30 11.58 -5.50
CA LEU A 13 -8.22 10.12 -5.59
C LEU A 13 -6.89 9.66 -6.18
N THR A 14 -6.45 10.31 -7.26
CA THR A 14 -5.15 10.07 -7.88
C THR A 14 -4.00 10.43 -6.94
N SER A 15 -4.09 11.59 -6.27
CA SER A 15 -3.14 12.03 -5.25
C SER A 15 -3.04 11.04 -4.09
N SER A 16 -4.18 10.53 -3.62
CA SER A 16 -4.24 9.51 -2.57
C SER A 16 -3.58 8.20 -3.02
N GLY A 17 -3.84 7.74 -4.24
CA GLY A 17 -3.19 6.57 -4.83
C GLY A 17 -1.67 6.70 -4.88
N MET A 18 -1.16 7.84 -5.34
CA MET A 18 0.29 8.12 -5.38
C MET A 18 0.91 8.12 -3.97
N ARG A 19 0.24 8.72 -2.99
CA ARG A 19 0.72 8.74 -1.60
C ARG A 19 0.77 7.34 -1.00
N VAL A 20 -0.25 6.52 -1.23
CA VAL A 20 -0.27 5.13 -0.76
C VAL A 20 0.84 4.31 -1.41
N ALA A 21 1.09 4.49 -2.71
CA ALA A 21 2.21 3.84 -3.40
C ALA A 21 3.56 4.24 -2.80
N ALA A 22 3.76 5.53 -2.53
CA ALA A 22 4.98 6.02 -1.87
C ALA A 22 5.16 5.42 -0.47
N HIS A 23 4.08 5.28 0.31
CA HIS A 23 4.12 4.61 1.61
C HIS A 23 4.45 3.12 1.50
N ALA A 24 3.94 2.41 0.48
CA ALA A 24 4.29 1.01 0.23
C ALA A 24 5.80 0.84 0.02
N VAL A 25 6.41 1.74 -0.76
CA VAL A 25 7.86 1.74 -1.01
C VAL A 25 8.64 2.05 0.27
N ASP A 26 8.25 3.08 1.03
CA ASP A 26 8.93 3.45 2.29
C ASP A 26 8.89 2.31 3.32
N VAL A 27 7.73 1.66 3.49
CA VAL A 27 7.59 0.48 4.37
C VAL A 27 8.51 -0.65 3.91
N ALA A 28 8.51 -0.98 2.62
CA ALA A 28 9.34 -2.04 2.08
C ALA A 28 10.84 -1.78 2.31
N VAL A 29 11.30 -0.56 2.05
CA VAL A 29 12.72 -0.17 2.23
C VAL A 29 13.13 -0.23 3.70
N ARG A 30 12.31 0.31 4.60
CA ARG A 30 12.63 0.33 6.04
C ARG A 30 12.66 -1.07 6.63
N HIS A 31 11.73 -1.93 6.24
CA HIS A 31 11.71 -3.31 6.70
C HIS A 31 12.86 -4.13 6.12
N ALA A 32 13.19 -3.96 4.83
CA ALA A 32 14.39 -4.60 4.26
C ALA A 32 15.68 -4.18 5.00
N SER A 33 15.79 -2.91 5.41
CA SER A 33 16.90 -2.44 6.24
C SER A 33 16.90 -3.08 7.64
N ALA A 34 15.74 -3.26 8.26
CA ALA A 34 15.61 -3.94 9.53
C ALA A 34 15.99 -5.43 9.42
N ASP A 35 15.51 -6.12 8.39
CA ASP A 35 15.83 -7.52 8.10
C ASP A 35 17.34 -7.73 7.90
N ALA A 36 18.00 -6.82 7.18
CA ALA A 36 19.45 -6.86 7.00
C ALA A 36 20.21 -6.72 8.34
N ARG A 37 19.74 -5.86 9.25
CA ARG A 37 20.32 -5.73 10.61
C ARG A 37 20.10 -6.98 11.45
N ILE A 38 18.91 -7.59 11.34
CA ILE A 38 18.57 -8.84 12.03
C ILE A 38 19.49 -9.98 11.54
N ALA A 39 19.64 -10.12 10.22
CA ALA A 39 20.52 -11.11 9.62
C ALA A 39 21.99 -10.91 10.03
N ALA A 40 22.47 -9.66 10.08
CA ALA A 40 23.82 -9.36 10.53
C ALA A 40 24.05 -9.71 12.02
N ALA A 41 23.02 -9.59 12.86
CA ALA A 41 23.09 -9.95 14.27
C ALA A 41 23.00 -11.47 14.53
N GLN A 42 22.64 -12.26 13.53
CA GLN A 42 22.33 -13.68 13.67
C GLN A 42 23.53 -14.50 14.19
N ALA A 43 24.76 -14.10 13.84
CA ALA A 43 25.99 -14.71 14.33
C ALA A 43 26.18 -14.60 15.87
N GLY A 44 25.47 -13.69 16.52
CA GLY A 44 25.50 -13.50 17.97
C GLY A 44 24.46 -14.31 18.75
N TRP A 45 23.56 -15.04 18.07
CA TRP A 45 22.48 -15.78 18.73
C TRP A 45 22.90 -17.22 19.04
N ILE A 46 22.61 -17.69 20.25
CA ILE A 46 23.08 -19.01 20.72
C ILE A 46 21.91 -19.85 21.25
N GLY A 47 21.90 -21.14 20.91
CA GLY A 47 20.96 -22.12 21.45
C GLY A 47 19.50 -21.84 21.08
N THR A 48 18.59 -22.11 22.00
CA THR A 48 17.13 -21.96 21.81
C THR A 48 16.69 -20.53 21.49
N SER A 49 17.45 -19.53 21.93
CA SER A 49 17.19 -18.11 21.59
C SER A 49 17.35 -17.83 20.10
N CYS A 50 18.32 -18.48 19.44
CA CYS A 50 18.54 -18.35 18.00
C CYS A 50 17.36 -18.87 17.19
N ALA A 51 16.83 -20.05 17.54
CA ALA A 51 15.66 -20.62 16.89
C ALA A 51 14.42 -19.72 17.07
N ALA A 52 14.18 -19.22 18.29
CA ALA A 52 13.06 -18.34 18.58
C ALA A 52 13.16 -17.00 17.83
N MET A 53 14.34 -16.37 17.81
CA MET A 53 14.56 -15.11 17.10
C MET A 53 14.47 -15.28 15.58
N THR A 54 14.97 -16.38 15.04
CA THR A 54 14.84 -16.70 13.60
C THR A 54 13.37 -16.87 13.23
N ALA A 55 12.59 -17.63 14.00
CA ALA A 55 11.15 -17.80 13.75
C ALA A 55 10.38 -16.46 13.83
N LYS A 56 10.75 -15.57 14.76
CA LYS A 56 10.16 -14.23 14.84
C LYS A 56 10.54 -13.35 13.66
N ALA A 57 11.79 -13.41 13.20
CA ALA A 57 12.22 -12.68 12.01
C ALA A 57 11.44 -13.13 10.76
N THR A 58 11.28 -14.44 10.54
CA THR A 58 10.47 -14.98 9.45
C THR A 58 9.02 -14.50 9.52
N ALA A 59 8.38 -14.58 10.70
CA ALA A 59 7.01 -14.10 10.85
C ALA A 59 6.87 -12.60 10.56
N TRP A 60 7.86 -11.79 10.95
CA TRP A 60 7.87 -10.36 10.62
C TRP A 60 8.04 -10.09 9.13
N GLN A 61 8.86 -10.87 8.43
CA GLN A 61 9.00 -10.77 6.97
C GLN A 61 7.66 -11.06 6.26
N GLU A 62 6.94 -12.11 6.68
CA GLU A 62 5.62 -12.47 6.15
C GLU A 62 4.58 -11.36 6.37
N VAL A 63 4.54 -10.79 7.58
CA VAL A 63 3.64 -9.67 7.91
C VAL A 63 3.97 -8.44 7.06
N THR A 64 5.26 -8.15 6.88
CA THR A 64 5.73 -7.03 6.04
C THR A 64 5.29 -7.21 4.59
N ALA A 65 5.52 -8.39 4.02
CA ALA A 65 5.11 -8.71 2.65
C ALA A 65 3.60 -8.55 2.46
N THR A 66 2.82 -9.03 3.44
CA THR A 66 1.36 -8.86 3.45
C THR A 66 0.95 -7.39 3.49
N LEU A 67 1.59 -6.58 4.35
CA LEU A 67 1.29 -5.16 4.47
C LEU A 67 1.63 -4.38 3.20
N VAL A 68 2.80 -4.63 2.62
CA VAL A 68 3.24 -4.01 1.36
C VAL A 68 2.28 -4.37 0.22
N GLY A 69 1.91 -5.65 0.10
CA GLY A 69 0.92 -6.08 -0.90
C GLY A 69 -0.41 -5.35 -0.76
N ARG A 70 -0.95 -5.26 0.47
CA ARG A 70 -2.19 -4.52 0.73
C ARG A 70 -2.10 -3.03 0.38
N LEU A 71 -0.95 -2.39 0.63
CA LEU A 71 -0.75 -0.99 0.25
C LEU A 71 -0.71 -0.83 -1.28
N GLN A 72 -0.06 -1.76 -1.99
CA GLN A 72 -0.05 -1.77 -3.45
C GLN A 72 -1.46 -1.97 -4.01
N ASP A 73 -2.25 -2.89 -3.46
CA ASP A 73 -3.65 -3.12 -3.85
C ASP A 73 -4.49 -1.86 -3.66
N HIS A 74 -4.35 -1.17 -2.52
CA HIS A 74 -5.04 0.10 -2.30
C HIS A 74 -4.62 1.18 -3.29
N ALA A 75 -3.33 1.31 -3.59
CA ALA A 75 -2.84 2.27 -4.58
C ALA A 75 -3.44 1.99 -5.98
N ASN A 76 -3.47 0.72 -6.37
CA ASN A 76 -4.08 0.28 -7.64
C ASN A 76 -5.58 0.57 -7.68
N ASN A 77 -6.29 0.29 -6.58
CA ASN A 77 -7.72 0.57 -6.48
C ASN A 77 -8.02 2.07 -6.57
N PHE A 78 -7.24 2.92 -5.89
CA PHE A 78 -7.36 4.37 -6.02
C PHE A 78 -7.16 4.84 -7.46
N HIS A 79 -6.15 4.30 -8.14
CA HIS A 79 -5.88 4.64 -9.53
C HIS A 79 -7.01 4.18 -10.47
N ALA A 80 -7.48 2.94 -10.32
CA ALA A 80 -8.56 2.38 -11.12
C ALA A 80 -9.87 3.15 -10.93
N SER A 81 -10.21 3.48 -9.67
CA SER A 81 -11.39 4.30 -9.38
C SER A 81 -11.26 5.71 -9.99
N GLY A 82 -10.08 6.33 -9.95
CA GLY A 82 -9.84 7.64 -10.57
C GLY A 82 -10.13 7.64 -12.06
N GLN A 83 -9.64 6.61 -12.77
CA GLN A 83 -9.92 6.43 -14.20
C GLN A 83 -11.42 6.20 -14.47
N ALA A 84 -12.09 5.39 -13.64
CA ALA A 84 -13.52 5.09 -13.82
C ALA A 84 -14.41 6.33 -13.66
N TYR A 85 -14.11 7.20 -12.69
CA TYR A 85 -14.81 8.47 -12.51
C TYR A 85 -14.57 9.41 -13.70
N GLN A 86 -13.32 9.58 -14.14
CA GLN A 86 -13.00 10.42 -15.30
C GLN A 86 -13.74 9.96 -16.56
N GLN A 87 -13.75 8.65 -16.83
CA GLN A 87 -14.47 8.08 -17.97
C GLN A 87 -15.98 8.34 -17.91
N THR A 88 -16.56 8.27 -16.71
CA THR A 88 -17.99 8.52 -16.49
C THR A 88 -18.33 9.99 -16.73
N ASP A 89 -17.49 10.90 -16.24
CA ASP A 89 -17.63 12.35 -16.44
C ASP A 89 -17.51 12.71 -17.92
N ASP A 90 -16.52 12.17 -18.63
CA ASP A 90 -16.32 12.42 -20.05
C ASP A 90 -17.51 11.92 -20.89
N THR A 91 -18.01 10.72 -20.57
CA THR A 91 -19.17 10.12 -21.25
C THR A 91 -20.44 10.95 -21.02
N SER A 92 -20.66 11.42 -19.79
CA SER A 92 -21.80 12.27 -19.44
C SER A 92 -21.69 13.66 -20.09
N ALA A 93 -20.49 14.23 -20.14
CA ALA A 93 -20.25 15.49 -20.82
C ALA A 93 -20.40 15.39 -22.34
N GLN A 94 -20.13 14.21 -22.92
CA GLN A 94 -20.37 13.93 -24.34
C GLN A 94 -21.88 13.86 -24.64
N SER A 95 -22.66 13.15 -23.81
CA SER A 95 -24.10 12.98 -24.02
C SER A 95 -24.89 14.29 -23.86
N LEU A 96 -24.42 15.21 -23.01
CA LEU A 96 -25.02 16.55 -22.86
C LEU A 96 -24.70 17.50 -24.03
N ARG A 97 -23.71 17.18 -24.87
CA ARG A 97 -23.33 17.98 -26.04
C ARG A 97 -24.04 17.57 -27.33
N THR A 98 -24.72 16.42 -27.34
CA THR A 98 -25.47 15.86 -28.46
C THR A 98 -26.97 16.05 -28.26
#